data_AF-A0AA95KDQ1-F1
#
_entry.id   AF-A0AA95KDQ1-F1
#
_cell.length_a   1.000
_cell.length_b   1.000
_cell.length_c   1.000
_cell.angle_alpha   90.00
_cell.angle_beta   90.00
_cell.angle_gamma   90.00
#
_symmetry.space_group_name_H-M   'P 1'
#
loop_
_entity.id
_entity.type
_entity.pdbx_description
1 polymer ?
#
loop_
_entity_poly.entity_id
_entity_poly.type
_entity_poly.pdbx_seq_one_letter_code
_entity_poly.pdbx_strand_id
1 'polypeptide(L)'
;MVDIQKINIGTSADDGTGDTLRNAFSTANDNFEALSTLPEKGDKGDKGDTGVGIKKITSSKEGKVVTLIIQLTDGTKQTPSFEIS
;
A
#
# COMPACT_ATOMS: atom_id res chain seq x y z
N MET A 1 -11.69 4.59 13.21
CA MET A 1 -10.63 5.57 12.84
C MET A 1 -10.22 6.24 14.12
N VAL A 2 -8.93 6.44 14.37
CA VAL A 2 -8.49 7.20 15.53
C VAL A 2 -8.73 8.68 15.24
N ASP A 3 -9.48 9.35 16.11
CA ASP A 3 -9.77 10.78 15.98
C ASP A 3 -8.72 11.59 16.74
N ILE A 4 -7.82 12.23 15.99
CA ILE A 4 -6.82 13.15 16.54
C ILE A 4 -7.44 14.54 16.68
N GLN A 5 -7.30 15.13 17.87
CA GLN A 5 -7.84 16.43 18.20
C GLN A 5 -6.77 17.52 18.14
N LYS A 6 -7.15 18.74 17.77
CA LYS A 6 -6.25 19.91 17.81
C LYS A 6 -6.43 20.65 19.13
N ILE A 7 -5.33 21.15 19.68
CA ILE A 7 -5.38 22.13 20.77
C ILE A 7 -5.93 23.44 20.20
N ASN A 8 -6.95 23.99 20.85
CA ASN A 8 -7.48 25.31 20.53
C ASN A 8 -6.58 26.38 21.17
N ILE A 9 -5.98 27.24 20.35
CA ILE A 9 -5.08 28.31 20.81
C ILE A 9 -5.78 29.67 20.96
N GLY A 10 -7.10 29.72 20.76
CA GLY A 10 -7.86 30.96 20.69
C GLY A 10 -7.74 31.65 19.32
N THR A 11 -8.44 32.77 19.18
CA THR A 11 -8.45 33.61 17.96
C THR A 11 -7.36 34.68 18.00
N SER A 12 -6.99 35.14 19.19
CA SER A 12 -5.93 36.12 19.45
C SER A 12 -5.31 35.88 20.82
N ALA A 13 -4.19 36.55 21.10
CA ALA A 13 -3.54 36.43 22.39
C ALA A 13 -4.46 36.88 23.54
N ASP A 14 -4.48 36.10 24.62
CA ASP A 14 -5.19 36.38 25.87
C ASP A 14 -6.71 36.60 25.72
N ASP A 15 -7.33 36.05 24.66
CA ASP A 15 -8.77 36.22 24.40
C ASP A 15 -9.69 35.31 25.24
N GLY A 16 -9.11 34.42 26.05
CA GLY A 16 -9.82 33.51 26.93
C GLY A 16 -10.62 32.40 26.22
N THR A 17 -10.51 32.29 24.90
CA THR A 17 -11.22 31.29 24.10
C THR A 17 -10.41 30.03 23.82
N GLY A 18 -9.09 30.08 24.06
CA GLY A 18 -8.19 28.94 23.95
C GLY A 18 -8.34 27.92 25.08
N ASP A 19 -7.80 26.74 24.87
CA ASP A 19 -7.74 25.71 25.89
C ASP A 19 -6.86 26.16 27.06
N THR A 20 -7.28 25.81 28.28
CA THR A 20 -6.38 25.90 29.43
C THR A 20 -5.18 24.99 29.23
N LEU A 21 -4.03 25.32 29.84
CA LEU A 21 -2.83 24.48 29.77
C LEU A 21 -3.12 23.02 30.15
N ARG A 22 -3.96 22.80 31.16
CA ARG A 22 -4.36 21.44 31.58
C ARG A 22 -5.09 20.69 30.47
N ASN A 23 -6.06 21.32 29.82
CA ASN A 23 -6.83 20.70 28.74
C ASN A 23 -5.95 20.44 27.53
N ALA A 24 -5.10 21.41 27.14
CA ALA A 24 -4.16 21.26 26.04
C ALA A 24 -3.21 20.06 26.23
N PHE A 25 -2.67 19.88 27.45
CA PHE A 25 -1.84 18.72 27.78
C PHE A 25 -2.65 17.42 27.84
N SER A 26 -3.90 17.44 28.31
CA SER A 26 -4.78 16.27 28.23
C SER A 26 -4.98 15.85 26.77
N THR A 27 -5.37 16.77 25.90
CA THR A 27 -5.56 16.52 24.47
C THR A 27 -4.30 15.99 23.81
N ALA A 28 -3.13 16.53 24.15
CA ALA A 28 -1.86 16.02 23.64
C ALA A 28 -1.63 14.57 24.06
N ASN A 29 -1.82 14.24 25.34
CA ASN A 29 -1.65 12.88 25.85
C ASN A 29 -2.65 11.91 25.22
N ASP A 30 -3.92 12.29 25.12
CA ASP A 30 -4.98 11.49 24.50
C ASP A 30 -4.63 11.18 23.03
N ASN A 31 -4.11 12.16 22.30
CA ASN A 31 -3.62 11.95 20.93
C ASN A 31 -2.44 10.97 20.89
N PHE A 32 -1.47 11.07 21.80
CA PHE A 32 -0.33 10.16 21.84
C PHE A 32 -0.76 8.74 22.18
N GLU A 33 -1.67 8.55 23.13
CA GLU A 33 -2.23 7.25 23.47
C GLU A 33 -2.99 6.66 22.27
N ALA A 34 -3.80 7.47 21.61
CA ALA A 34 -4.54 7.04 20.44
C ALA A 34 -3.61 6.68 19.25
N LEU A 35 -2.50 7.40 19.08
CA LEU A 35 -1.46 7.04 18.10
C LEU A 35 -0.72 5.75 18.48
N SER A 36 -0.49 5.51 19.78
CA SER A 36 0.20 4.30 20.26
C SER A 36 -0.64 3.03 20.13
N THR A 37 -1.96 3.17 20.07
CA THR A 37 -2.91 2.07 19.92
C THR A 37 -3.38 1.87 18.47
N LEU A 38 -2.89 2.69 17.53
CA LEU A 38 -3.09 2.42 16.12
C LEU A 38 -2.45 1.07 15.78
N PRO A 39 -3.13 0.21 15.00
CA PRO A 39 -2.49 -0.98 14.50
C PRO A 39 -1.24 -0.57 13.72
N GLU A 40 -0.13 -1.29 13.93
CA GLU A 40 1.06 -1.09 13.12
C GLU A 40 0.67 -1.12 11.64
N LYS A 41 1.39 -0.35 10.82
CA LYS A 41 1.26 -0.39 9.36
C LYS A 41 1.13 -1.86 8.96
N GLY A 42 -0.02 -2.22 8.38
CA GLY A 42 -0.35 -3.61 8.08
C GLY A 42 0.84 -4.31 7.43
N ASP A 43 1.09 -5.54 7.86
CA ASP A 43 2.24 -6.30 7.42
C ASP A 43 2.36 -6.25 5.91
N LYS A 44 3.61 -6.10 5.43
CA LYS A 44 3.88 -6.30 4.02
C LYS A 44 3.34 -7.69 3.67
N GLY A 45 2.35 -7.76 2.79
CA GLY A 45 1.77 -9.04 2.38
C GLY A 45 2.86 -10.03 2.00
N ASP A 46 2.63 -11.30 2.33
CA ASP A 46 3.63 -12.36 2.17
C ASP A 46 4.21 -12.35 0.76
N LYS A 47 5.53 -12.48 0.69
CA LYS A 47 6.18 -12.82 -0.58
C LYS A 47 5.65 -14.19 -0.98
N GLY A 48 4.94 -14.30 -2.11
CA GLY A 48 4.41 -15.59 -2.55
C GLY A 48 5.51 -16.65 -2.63
N ASP A 49 5.46 -17.65 -1.74
CA ASP A 49 6.53 -18.64 -1.54
C ASP A 49 6.71 -19.62 -2.71
N THR A 50 5.79 -19.64 -3.66
CA THR A 50 5.83 -20.44 -4.89
C THR A 50 5.71 -19.58 -6.15
N GLY A 51 6.41 -18.45 -6.17
CA GLY A 51 6.45 -17.60 -7.36
C GLY A 51 7.05 -18.34 -8.56
N VAL A 52 6.21 -18.91 -9.43
CA VAL A 52 6.62 -19.44 -10.73
C VAL A 52 6.85 -18.26 -11.66
N GLY A 53 8.13 -17.95 -11.91
CA GLY A 53 8.54 -16.85 -12.77
C GLY A 53 8.63 -17.24 -14.24
N ILE A 54 8.80 -16.24 -15.10
CA ILE A 54 9.13 -16.45 -16.51
C ILE A 54 10.62 -16.75 -16.62
N LYS A 55 10.98 -17.92 -17.15
CA LYS A 55 12.35 -18.34 -17.43
C LYS A 55 12.83 -17.88 -18.81
N LYS A 56 11.97 -17.97 -19.82
CA LYS A 56 12.29 -17.58 -21.20
C LYS A 56 11.03 -17.28 -21.97
N ILE A 57 11.09 -16.31 -22.88
CA ILE A 57 10.07 -16.09 -23.91
C ILE A 57 10.75 -16.24 -25.26
N THR A 58 10.18 -17.06 -26.13
CA THR A 58 10.52 -17.11 -27.56
C THR A 58 9.28 -16.88 -28.38
N SER A 59 9.41 -16.21 -29.51
CA SER A 59 8.32 -16.03 -30.47
C SER A 59 8.63 -16.77 -31.76
N SER A 60 7.59 -17.26 -32.40
CA SER A 60 7.59 -17.66 -33.80
C SER A 60 6.45 -16.96 -34.52
N LYS A 61 6.64 -16.71 -35.81
CA LYS A 61 5.61 -16.16 -36.68
C LYS A 61 5.43 -17.07 -37.87
N GLU A 62 4.19 -17.42 -38.15
CA GLU A 62 3.80 -18.17 -39.33
C GLU A 62 2.64 -17.43 -40.01
N GLY A 63 2.90 -16.89 -41.21
CA GLY A 63 1.94 -16.02 -41.89
C GLY A 63 1.56 -14.81 -41.04
N LYS A 64 0.27 -14.70 -40.69
CA LYS A 64 -0.28 -13.65 -39.82
C LYS A 64 -0.34 -14.06 -38.34
N VAL A 65 -0.04 -15.30 -37.98
CA VAL A 65 -0.12 -15.78 -36.61
C VAL A 65 1.24 -15.62 -35.92
N VAL A 66 1.24 -15.03 -34.73
CA VAL A 66 2.39 -15.02 -33.82
C VAL A 66 2.08 -15.96 -32.67
N THR A 67 2.98 -16.90 -32.42
CA THR A 67 2.94 -17.79 -31.26
C THR A 67 4.07 -17.41 -30.31
N LEU A 68 3.74 -17.22 -29.04
CA LEU A 68 4.73 -17.10 -27.98
C LEU A 68 4.90 -18.47 -27.31
N ILE A 69 6.11 -18.79 -26.91
CA ILE A 69 6.41 -19.90 -26.00
C ILE A 69 7.02 -19.28 -24.76
N ILE A 70 6.25 -19.26 -23.68
CA ILE A 70 6.65 -18.75 -22.38
C ILE A 70 7.03 -19.96 -21.54
N GLN A 71 8.33 -20.18 -21.34
CA GLN A 71 8.83 -21.19 -20.43
C GLN A 71 8.89 -20.60 -19.01
N LEU A 72 8.30 -21.30 -18.05
CA LEU A 72 8.30 -20.91 -16.65
C LEU A 72 9.48 -21.53 -15.89
N THR A 73 9.80 -20.98 -14.72
CA THR A 73 10.93 -21.43 -13.89
C THR A 73 10.74 -22.84 -13.34
N ASP A 74 9.49 -23.31 -13.23
CA ASP A 74 9.12 -24.67 -12.84
C ASP A 74 9.21 -25.69 -14.00
N GLY A 75 9.54 -25.23 -15.22
CA GLY A 75 9.66 -26.06 -16.41
C GLY A 75 8.38 -26.19 -17.23
N THR A 76 7.24 -25.71 -16.73
CA THR A 76 5.99 -25.66 -17.52
C THR A 76 6.09 -24.63 -18.64
N LYS A 77 5.17 -24.72 -19.62
CA LYS A 77 5.14 -23.83 -20.79
C LYS A 77 3.72 -23.32 -21.02
N GLN A 78 3.61 -22.04 -21.39
CA GLN A 78 2.40 -21.46 -21.94
C GLN A 78 2.65 -21.06 -23.40
N THR A 79 1.68 -21.33 -24.27
CA THR A 79 1.83 -21.08 -25.72
C THR A 79 0.67 -20.29 -26.32
N PRO A 80 0.46 -19.01 -25.94
CA PRO A 80 -0.58 -18.20 -26.53
C PRO A 80 -0.24 -17.84 -27.99
N SER A 81 -1.26 -17.77 -28.82
CA SER A 81 -1.16 -17.36 -30.23
C SER A 81 -2.18 -16.27 -30.55
N PHE A 82 -1.79 -15.31 -31.38
CA PHE A 82 -2.69 -14.26 -31.86
C PHE A 82 -2.42 -13.91 -33.33
N GLU A 83 -3.46 -13.47 -34.03
CA GLU A 83 -3.39 -13.04 -35.42
C GLU A 83 -3.11 -11.54 -35.52
N ILE A 84 -2.23 -11.17 -36.44
CA ILE A 84 -1.95 -9.79 -36.81
C ILE A 84 -2.89 -9.43 -37.96
N SER A 85 -3.76 -8.43 -37.75
CA SER A 85 -4.68 -7.87 -38.74
C SER A 85 -3.95 -7.29 -39.95
#